data_AF-A0A950EDF0-F1
#
_entry.id   AF-A0A950EDF0-F1
#
_cell.length_a   1.000
_cell.length_b   1.000
_cell.length_c   1.000
_cell.angle_alpha   90.00
_cell.angle_beta   90.00
_cell.angle_gamma   90.00
#
_symmetry.space_group_name_H-M   'P 1'
#
loop_
_entity.id
_entity.type
_entity.pdbx_description
1 polymer ?
#
loop_
_entity_poly.entity_id
_entity_poly.type
_entity_poly.pdbx_seq_one_letter_code
_entity_poly.pdbx_strand_id
1 'polypeptide(L)'
;MLDGIRRILKFIRFSHTVFALPFAVGSMIVAAHGLPSFRVVVLILLAMVFARTAAMAFNRVADWEIDKENPRTAGRHKLVSKDVAWTVVIVASVAFLIVSWSINALCFVLSPVALGIVFFYSLT
;
A
#
# COMPACT_ATOMS: atom_id res chain seq x y z
N MET A 1 9.39 19.61 -9.63
CA MET A 1 9.52 18.63 -8.53
C MET A 1 8.19 18.35 -7.82
N LEU A 2 7.44 19.38 -7.42
CA LEU A 2 6.14 19.23 -6.73
C LEU A 2 5.05 18.53 -7.57
N ASP A 3 5.02 18.75 -8.88
CA ASP A 3 4.03 18.12 -9.77
C ASP A 3 4.18 16.59 -9.88
N GLY A 4 5.42 16.10 -9.81
CA GLY A 4 5.70 14.66 -9.82
C GLY A 4 5.16 13.97 -8.56
N ILE A 5 5.40 14.57 -7.39
CA ILE A 5 4.88 14.09 -6.10
C ILE A 5 3.35 14.10 -6.10
N ARG A 6 2.73 15.16 -6.62
CA ARG A 6 1.27 15.29 -6.70
C ARG A 6 0.64 14.23 -7.60
N ARG A 7 1.31 13.87 -8.71
CA ARG A 7 0.90 12.76 -9.59
C ARG A 7 1.02 11.41 -8.90
N ILE A 8 2.10 11.17 -8.17
CA ILE A 8 2.30 9.93 -7.38
C ILE A 8 1.24 9.82 -6.27
N LEU A 9 0.93 10.89 -5.54
CA LEU A 9 -0.10 10.88 -4.50
C LEU A 9 -1.51 10.63 -5.06
N LYS A 10 -1.85 11.23 -6.22
CA LYS A 10 -3.10 10.91 -6.94
C LYS A 10 -3.09 9.48 -7.48
N PHE A 11 -1.92 8.96 -7.84
CA PHE A 11 -1.76 7.58 -8.28
C PHE A 11 -1.98 6.58 -7.12
N ILE A 12 -1.56 6.93 -5.90
CA ILE A 12 -1.72 6.05 -4.72
C ILE A 12 -3.10 6.20 -4.07
N ARG A 13 -3.92 7.18 -4.49
CA ARG A 13 -5.23 7.52 -3.90
C ARG A 13 -5.16 7.54 -2.37
N PHE A 14 -4.23 8.32 -1.83
CA PHE A 14 -3.98 8.44 -0.39
C PHE A 14 -5.25 8.71 0.44
N SER A 15 -6.24 9.38 -0.14
CA SER A 15 -7.57 9.61 0.47
C SER A 15 -8.27 8.34 0.93
N HIS A 16 -8.04 7.18 0.28
CA HIS A 16 -8.65 5.90 0.68
C HIS A 16 -7.96 5.25 1.88
N THR A 17 -6.72 5.64 2.19
CA THR A 17 -5.96 5.11 3.32
C THR A 17 -6.55 5.57 4.65
N VAL A 18 -7.16 6.77 4.67
CA VAL A 18 -7.86 7.33 5.84
C VAL A 18 -9.08 6.50 6.26
N PHE A 19 -9.76 5.85 5.30
CA PHE A 19 -10.91 4.99 5.62
C PHE A 19 -10.53 3.68 6.31
N ALA A 20 -9.29 3.21 6.14
CA ALA A 20 -8.81 1.97 6.77
C ALA A 20 -8.30 2.21 8.21
N LEU A 21 -7.99 3.46 8.56
CA LEU A 21 -7.45 3.85 9.86
C LEU A 21 -8.28 3.36 11.08
N PRO A 22 -9.62 3.55 11.13
CA PRO A 22 -10.40 3.14 12.29
C PRO A 22 -10.37 1.62 12.53
N PHE A 23 -10.30 0.80 11.47
CA PHE A 23 -10.21 -0.65 11.58
C PHE A 23 -8.85 -1.10 12.13
N ALA A 24 -7.78 -0.45 11.69
CA ALA A 24 -6.44 -0.74 12.21
C ALA A 24 -6.28 -0.30 13.66
N VAL A 25 -6.78 0.88 14.03
CA VAL A 25 -6.76 1.34 15.42
C VAL A 25 -7.62 0.45 16.31
N GLY A 26 -8.82 0.06 15.86
CA GLY A 26 -9.70 -0.85 16.60
C GLY A 26 -9.07 -2.22 16.85
N SER A 27 -8.53 -2.86 15.80
CA SER A 27 -7.83 -4.15 15.94
C SER A 27 -6.60 -4.06 16.83
N MET A 28 -5.86 -2.94 16.77
CA MET A 28 -4.68 -2.71 17.60
C MET A 28 -5.03 -2.58 19.09
N ILE A 29 -6.10 -1.85 19.45
CA ILE A 29 -6.54 -1.71 20.84
C ILE A 29 -7.00 -3.06 21.41
N VAL A 30 -7.72 -3.85 20.62
CA VAL A 30 -8.14 -5.20 21.01
C VAL A 30 -6.93 -6.11 21.20
N ALA A 31 -5.97 -6.10 20.26
CA ALA A 31 -4.78 -6.95 20.32
C ALA A 31 -3.82 -6.58 21.44
N ALA A 32 -3.74 -5.30 21.81
CA ALA A 32 -2.86 -4.82 22.88
C ALA A 32 -3.41 -5.04 24.29
N HIS A 33 -4.67 -5.50 24.44
CA HIS A 33 -5.38 -5.55 25.72
C HIS A 33 -5.28 -4.22 26.51
N GLY A 34 -5.24 -3.08 25.80
CA GLY A 34 -4.90 -1.77 26.36
C GLY A 34 -4.45 -0.78 25.28
N LEU A 35 -3.86 0.35 25.69
CA LEU A 35 -3.31 1.32 24.75
C LEU A 35 -1.89 0.92 24.32
N PRO A 36 -1.67 0.64 23.03
CA PRO A 36 -0.34 0.32 22.49
C PRO A 36 0.58 1.55 22.59
N SER A 37 1.89 1.31 22.68
CA SER A 37 2.89 2.37 22.64
C SER A 37 2.74 3.24 21.38
N PHE A 38 2.93 4.56 21.52
CA PHE A 38 2.92 5.50 20.40
C PHE A 38 3.80 5.04 19.22
N ARG A 39 4.95 4.42 19.52
CA ARG A 39 5.84 3.83 18.50
C ARG A 39 5.13 2.75 17.68
N VAL A 40 4.39 1.84 18.32
CA VAL A 40 3.67 0.75 17.66
C VAL A 40 2.54 1.30 16.79
N VAL A 41 1.83 2.31 17.29
CA VAL A 41 0.79 3.01 16.52
C VAL A 41 1.38 3.57 15.23
N VAL A 42 2.48 4.33 15.31
CA VAL A 42 3.15 4.92 14.14
C VAL A 42 3.61 3.83 13.16
N LEU A 43 4.20 2.75 13.65
CA LEU A 43 4.66 1.64 12.80
C LEU A 43 3.50 0.96 12.08
N ILE A 44 2.36 0.72 12.76
CA ILE A 44 1.19 0.11 12.12
C ILE A 44 0.61 1.04 11.04
N LEU A 45 0.53 2.35 11.31
CA LEU A 45 0.08 3.31 10.30
C LEU A 45 1.00 3.34 9.08
N LEU A 46 2.32 3.30 9.29
CA LEU A 46 3.30 3.20 8.20
C LEU A 46 3.13 1.90 7.42
N ALA A 47 2.97 0.77 8.11
CA ALA A 47 2.75 -0.54 7.49
C ALA A 47 1.50 -0.52 6.60
N MET A 48 0.39 0.05 7.08
CA MET A 48 -0.83 0.22 6.28
C MET A 48 -0.62 1.06 5.03
N VAL A 49 0.07 2.19 5.15
CA VAL A 49 0.34 3.09 4.02
C VAL A 49 1.17 2.35 2.96
N PHE A 50 2.21 1.64 3.38
CA PHE A 50 3.06 0.88 2.46
C PHE A 50 2.33 -0.29 1.80
N ALA A 51 1.60 -1.10 2.57
CA ALA A 51 0.80 -2.20 2.03
C ALA A 51 -0.23 -1.69 1.01
N ARG A 52 -0.94 -0.61 1.32
CA ARG A 52 -1.94 -0.03 0.41
C ARG A 52 -1.31 0.55 -0.85
N THR A 53 -0.14 1.16 -0.71
CA THR A 53 0.63 1.71 -1.83
C THR A 53 1.10 0.60 -2.76
N ALA A 54 1.68 -0.47 -2.20
CA ALA A 54 2.11 -1.64 -2.95
C ALA A 54 0.94 -2.28 -3.70
N ALA A 55 -0.18 -2.50 -3.01
CA ALA A 55 -1.43 -3.00 -3.59
C ALA A 55 -1.84 -2.18 -4.82
N MET A 56 -2.11 -0.88 -4.61
CA MET A 56 -2.67 -0.05 -5.66
C MET A 56 -1.72 0.14 -6.84
N ALA A 57 -0.41 0.21 -6.58
CA ALA A 57 0.57 0.24 -7.65
C ALA A 57 0.59 -1.07 -8.43
N PHE A 58 0.50 -2.22 -7.75
CA PHE A 58 0.45 -3.53 -8.39
C PHE A 58 -0.82 -3.72 -9.23
N ASN A 59 -2.00 -3.39 -8.69
CA ASN A 59 -3.26 -3.40 -9.45
C ASN A 59 -3.12 -2.64 -10.77
N ARG A 60 -2.55 -1.43 -10.72
CA ARG A 60 -2.41 -0.58 -11.92
C ARG A 60 -1.36 -1.10 -12.91
N VAL A 61 -0.35 -1.80 -12.42
CA VAL A 61 0.66 -2.44 -13.26
C VAL A 61 0.11 -3.71 -13.93
N ALA A 62 -0.69 -4.50 -13.20
CA ALA A 62 -1.37 -5.67 -13.73
C ALA A 62 -2.41 -5.27 -14.80
N ASP A 63 -3.23 -4.26 -14.50
CA ASP A 63 -4.27 -3.75 -15.41
C ASP A 63 -3.73 -2.81 -16.50
N TRP A 64 -2.41 -2.70 -16.70
CA TRP A 64 -1.81 -1.62 -17.50
C TRP A 64 -2.31 -1.57 -18.95
N GLU A 65 -2.46 -2.73 -19.60
CA GLU A 65 -2.94 -2.81 -20.98
C GLU A 65 -4.46 -2.63 -21.05
N ILE A 66 -5.19 -3.18 -20.08
CA ILE A 66 -6.64 -3.05 -19.95
C ILE A 66 -7.03 -1.57 -19.72
N ASP A 67 -6.30 -0.87 -18.84
CA ASP A 67 -6.51 0.54 -18.53
C ASP A 67 -6.17 1.46 -19.72
N LYS A 68 -5.35 1.00 -20.69
CA LYS A 68 -5.04 1.74 -21.90
C LYS A 68 -6.19 1.72 -22.91
N GLU A 69 -6.93 0.62 -22.96
CA GLU A 69 -8.05 0.42 -23.90
C GLU A 69 -9.37 1.00 -23.39
N ASN A 70 -9.54 1.15 -22.07
CA ASN A 70 -10.78 1.64 -21.49
C ASN A 70 -10.85 3.18 -21.46
N PRO A 71 -11.83 3.83 -22.14
CA PRO A 71 -11.98 5.29 -22.17
C PRO A 71 -12.14 5.94 -20.79
N ARG A 72 -12.67 5.21 -19.81
CA ARG A 72 -12.82 5.69 -18.42
C ARG A 72 -11.50 5.71 -17.64
N THR A 73 -10.52 4.88 -17.99
CA THR A 73 -9.28 4.71 -17.21
C THR A 73 -8.00 5.03 -18.00
N ALA A 74 -8.12 5.34 -19.29
CA ALA A 74 -7.03 5.75 -20.20
C ALA A 74 -6.16 6.92 -19.71
N GLY A 75 -6.65 7.76 -18.79
CA GLY A 75 -5.86 8.81 -18.16
C GLY A 75 -4.84 8.31 -17.11
N ARG A 76 -5.00 7.09 -16.59
CA ARG A 76 -4.22 6.56 -15.46
C ARG A 76 -2.82 6.11 -15.87
N HIS A 77 -2.68 5.44 -17.02
CA HIS A 77 -1.38 5.02 -17.56
C HIS A 77 -0.49 6.21 -17.94
N LYS A 78 -1.06 7.42 -18.07
CA LYS A 78 -0.35 8.65 -18.45
C LYS A 78 0.24 9.39 -17.24
N LEU A 79 -0.10 8.98 -16.02
CA LEU A 79 0.31 9.67 -14.80
C LEU A 79 1.77 9.39 -14.44
N VAL A 80 2.25 8.18 -14.70
CA VAL A 80 3.60 7.67 -14.41
C VAL A 80 3.99 6.65 -15.48
N SER A 81 5.29 6.40 -15.69
CA SER A 81 5.74 5.31 -16.57
C SER A 81 5.59 3.94 -15.91
N LYS A 82 5.55 2.87 -16.71
CA LYS A 82 5.42 1.49 -16.21
C LYS A 82 6.61 1.12 -15.29
N ASP A 83 7.82 1.57 -15.62
CA ASP A 83 9.02 1.33 -14.81
C ASP A 83 8.94 2.03 -13.45
N VAL A 84 8.42 3.25 -13.41
CA VAL A 84 8.19 3.98 -12.14
C VAL A 84 7.11 3.28 -11.32
N ALA A 85 6.05 2.78 -11.96
CA ALA A 85 5.01 2.04 -11.25
C ALA A 85 5.55 0.75 -10.61
N TRP A 86 6.36 -0.03 -11.33
CA TRP A 86 7.08 -1.18 -10.76
C TRP A 86 8.03 -0.79 -9.63
N THR A 87 8.76 0.31 -9.79
CA THR A 87 9.64 0.83 -8.74
C THR A 87 8.84 1.15 -7.48
N VAL A 88 7.66 1.76 -7.60
CA VAL A 88 6.77 2.03 -6.47
C VAL A 88 6.29 0.73 -5.81
N VAL A 89 5.93 -0.30 -6.58
CA VAL A 89 5.55 -1.61 -6.03
C VAL A 89 6.69 -2.19 -5.19
N ILE A 90 7.90 -2.24 -5.74
CA ILE A 90 9.07 -2.83 -5.08
C ILE A 90 9.43 -2.05 -3.82
N VAL A 91 9.57 -0.72 -3.93
CA VAL A 91 9.95 0.15 -2.81
C VAL A 91 8.89 0.08 -1.70
N ALA A 92 7.60 0.13 -2.03
CA ALA A 92 6.54 0.05 -1.03
C ALA A 92 6.49 -1.34 -0.37
N SER A 93 6.72 -2.42 -1.12
CA SER A 93 6.76 -3.78 -0.57
C SER A 93 7.93 -3.96 0.39
N VAL A 94 9.13 -3.51 0.00
CA VAL A 94 10.32 -3.56 0.86
C VAL A 94 10.14 -2.71 2.12
N ALA A 95 9.61 -1.49 1.97
CA ALA A 95 9.29 -0.64 3.12
C ALA A 95 8.26 -1.29 4.05
N PHE A 96 7.24 -1.96 3.51
CA PHE A 96 6.28 -2.72 4.31
C PHE A 96 6.96 -3.83 5.11
N LEU A 97 7.83 -4.65 4.50
CA LEU A 97 8.57 -5.71 5.20
C LEU A 97 9.44 -5.16 6.34
N ILE A 98 10.18 -4.06 6.09
CA ILE A 98 11.04 -3.41 7.10
C ILE A 98 10.22 -2.90 8.29
N VAL A 99 9.07 -2.27 8.01
CA VAL A 99 8.18 -1.77 9.08
C VAL A 99 7.55 -2.93 9.85
N SER A 100 7.09 -3.97 9.17
CA SER A 100 6.53 -5.17 9.82
C SER A 100 7.55 -5.85 10.73
N TRP A 101 8.82 -5.91 10.33
CA TRP A 101 9.93 -6.37 11.17
C TRP A 101 10.15 -5.49 12.40
N SER A 102 10.01 -4.18 12.23
CA SER A 102 10.14 -3.21 13.33
C SER A 102 8.99 -3.28 14.35
N ILE A 103 7.86 -3.92 14.01
CA ILE A 103 6.73 -4.14 14.92
C ILE A 103 7.00 -5.37 15.79
N ASN A 104 7.15 -6.55 15.18
CA ASN A 104 7.54 -7.81 15.83
C ASN A 104 7.83 -8.91 14.80
N ALA A 105 8.40 -10.04 15.26
CA ALA A 105 8.74 -11.18 14.40
C ALA A 105 7.53 -11.83 13.73
N LEU A 106 6.38 -11.91 14.40
CA LEU A 106 5.16 -12.51 13.84
C LEU A 106 4.62 -11.67 12.67
N CYS A 107 4.55 -10.35 12.83
CA CYS A 107 4.17 -9.41 11.78
C CYS A 107 5.09 -9.52 10.56
N PHE A 108 6.39 -9.70 10.77
CA PHE A 108 7.33 -9.94 9.69
C PHE A 108 7.05 -11.25 8.96
N VAL A 109 6.88 -12.37 9.68
CA VAL A 109 6.59 -13.68 9.07
C VAL A 109 5.29 -13.66 8.27
N LEU A 110 4.27 -12.94 8.75
CA LEU A 110 2.99 -12.80 8.05
C LEU A 110 3.01 -11.77 6.91
N SER A 111 3.98 -10.86 6.86
CA SER A 111 4.01 -9.78 5.88
C SER A 111 4.15 -10.25 4.41
N PRO A 112 4.95 -11.27 4.04
CA PRO A 112 4.94 -11.83 2.69
C PRO A 112 3.61 -12.46 2.32
N VAL A 113 2.95 -13.14 3.26
CA VAL A 113 1.62 -13.75 3.03
C VAL A 113 0.59 -12.65 2.75
N ALA A 114 0.61 -11.57 3.53
CA ALA A 114 -0.28 -10.43 3.33
C ALA A 114 -0.07 -9.77 1.95
N LEU A 115 1.18 -9.56 1.53
CA LEU A 115 1.48 -9.06 0.18
C LEU A 115 0.99 -10.02 -0.90
N GLY A 116 1.20 -11.33 -0.72
CA GLY A 116 0.73 -12.37 -1.63
C GLY A 116 -0.78 -12.31 -1.84
N ILE A 117 -1.57 -12.21 -0.76
CA ILE A 117 -3.04 -12.11 -0.83
C ILE A 117 -3.47 -10.85 -1.60
N VAL A 118 -2.85 -9.71 -1.29
CA VAL A 118 -3.24 -8.42 -1.87
C VAL A 118 -2.85 -8.32 -3.35
N PHE A 119 -1.71 -8.89 -3.74
CA PHE A 119 -1.33 -9.00 -5.15
C PHE A 119 -2.22 -10.01 -5.89
N PHE A 120 -2.51 -11.16 -5.29
CA PHE A 120 -3.40 -12.17 -5.89
C PHE A 120 -4.80 -11.62 -6.18
N TYR A 121 -5.36 -10.80 -5.28
CA TYR A 121 -6.64 -10.12 -5.52
C TYR A 121 -6.67 -9.32 -6.82
N SER A 122 -5.52 -8.81 -7.29
CA SER A 122 -5.45 -8.03 -8.53
C SER A 122 -5.42 -8.88 -9.80
N LEU A 123 -5.20 -10.19 -9.67
CA LEU A 123 -5.13 -11.14 -10.77
C LEU A 123 -6.48 -11.84 -11.02
N THR A 124 -7.48 -11.54 -10.19
CA THR A 124 -8.84 -12.08 -10.28
C THR A 124 -9.80 -10.96 -10.64
#